data_AF-A0AAU9URZ9-F1
#
_entry.id   AF-A0AAU9URZ9-F1
#
_cell.length_a   1.000
_cell.length_b   1.000
_cell.length_c   1.000
_cell.angle_alpha   90.00
_cell.angle_beta   90.00
_cell.angle_gamma   90.00
#
_symmetry.space_group_name_H-M   'P 1'
#
loop_
_entity.id
_entity.type
_entity.pdbx_description
1 polymer ?
#
loop_
_entity_poly.entity_id
_entity_poly.type
_entity_poly.pdbx_seq_one_letter_code
_entity_poly.pdbx_strand_id
1 'polypeptide(L)'
;MARVHILRTSGAILLLFLIKNALAVSPPWILSVDVKNYTCSETVCDYLLQVNGEFDSWSLTSEPGECISPSFINTVGVDVELQVDRSALLYFCAKGDDGGWYQQDFYLDGGDVISRKER
;
A
#
# COMPACT_ATOMS: atom_id res chain seq x y z
N MET A 1 -6.01 63.50 -12.08
CA MET A 1 -6.96 62.42 -11.75
C MET A 1 -6.36 61.10 -12.19
N ALA A 2 -6.26 60.15 -11.26
CA ALA A 2 -5.60 58.86 -11.44
C ALA A 2 -6.50 57.84 -12.14
N ARG A 3 -5.90 56.91 -12.89
CA ARG A 3 -6.41 55.53 -13.00
C ARG A 3 -5.23 54.56 -13.05
N VAL A 4 -4.87 54.10 -11.86
CA VAL A 4 -4.02 52.93 -11.63
C VAL A 4 -4.86 51.70 -12.01
N HIS A 5 -4.51 51.02 -13.10
CA HIS A 5 -5.09 49.72 -13.45
C HIS A 5 -4.21 48.61 -12.84
N ILE A 6 -4.55 48.17 -11.63
CA ILE A 6 -3.93 46.99 -11.02
C ILE A 6 -4.72 45.73 -11.37
N LEU A 7 -3.96 44.75 -11.90
CA LEU A 7 -4.07 43.30 -11.90
C LEU A 7 -5.46 42.65 -11.72
N ARG A 8 -5.86 41.85 -12.72
CA ARG A 8 -6.79 40.72 -12.51
C ARG A 8 -6.60 39.57 -13.51
N THR A 9 -5.39 39.04 -13.64
CA THR A 9 -5.15 37.80 -14.42
C THR A 9 -4.29 36.77 -13.71
N SER A 10 -3.58 37.14 -12.64
CA SER A 10 -2.64 36.24 -11.95
C SER A 10 -3.31 35.19 -11.04
N GLY A 11 -4.56 35.39 -10.63
CA GLY A 11 -5.25 34.46 -9.71
C GLY A 11 -5.76 33.17 -10.38
N ALA A 12 -6.24 33.25 -11.62
CA ALA A 12 -6.79 32.10 -12.34
C ALA A 12 -5.72 31.08 -12.72
N ILE A 13 -4.50 31.54 -13.02
CA ILE A 13 -3.38 30.68 -13.39
C ILE A 13 -2.87 29.89 -12.17
N LEU A 14 -2.77 30.52 -11.00
CA LEU A 14 -2.39 29.85 -9.76
C LEU A 14 -3.42 28.78 -9.32
N LEU A 15 -4.71 29.04 -9.50
CA LEU A 15 -5.78 28.05 -9.24
C LEU A 15 -5.66 26.82 -10.14
N LEU A 16 -5.34 26.99 -11.42
CA LEU A 16 -5.11 25.86 -12.34
C LEU A 16 -3.88 25.04 -11.96
N PHE A 17 -2.82 25.64 -11.43
CA PHE A 17 -1.65 24.92 -10.92
C PHE A 17 -1.93 24.19 -9.60
N LEU A 18 -2.78 24.73 -8.72
CA LEU A 18 -3.16 24.06 -7.47
C LEU A 18 -4.01 22.80 -7.72
N ILE A 19 -4.90 22.82 -8.72
CA ILE A 19 -5.73 21.65 -9.06
C ILE A 19 -4.89 20.52 -9.69
N LYS A 20 -3.85 20.84 -10.46
CA LYS A 20 -2.97 19.80 -11.05
C LYS A 20 -2.06 19.10 -10.05
N ASN A 21 -1.65 19.77 -8.97
CA ASN A 21 -0.83 19.16 -7.91
C ASN A 21 -1.66 18.42 -6.84
N ALA A 22 -3.00 18.53 -6.88
CA ALA A 22 -3.90 17.81 -5.99
C ALA A 22 -4.23 16.39 -6.48
N LEU A 23 -3.78 16.00 -7.68
CA LEU A 23 -3.69 14.60 -8.07
C LEU A 23 -2.41 13.98 -7.46
N ALA A 24 -2.26 14.12 -6.15
CA ALA A 24 -1.54 13.09 -5.40
C ALA A 24 -2.45 11.87 -5.50
N VAL A 25 -2.25 11.06 -6.55
CA VAL A 25 -2.87 9.74 -6.65
C VAL A 25 -2.55 9.08 -5.33
N SER A 26 -3.58 8.86 -4.51
CA SER A 26 -3.42 8.17 -3.24
C SER A 26 -2.74 6.85 -3.55
N PRO A 27 -1.60 6.52 -2.91
CA PRO A 27 -0.99 5.20 -3.05
C PRO A 27 -2.05 4.10 -2.88
N PRO A 28 -1.92 2.95 -3.55
CA PRO A 28 -2.82 1.83 -3.31
C PRO A 28 -2.74 1.47 -1.82
N TRP A 29 -3.80 1.74 -1.08
CA TRP A 29 -3.82 1.53 0.37
C TRP A 29 -4.49 0.20 0.66
N ILE A 30 -3.76 -0.70 1.33
CA ILE A 30 -4.39 -1.83 2.00
C ILE A 30 -5.23 -1.28 3.15
N LEU A 31 -6.54 -1.50 3.05
CA LEU A 31 -7.51 -1.03 4.04
C LEU A 31 -7.65 -2.02 5.18
N SER A 32 -7.64 -3.32 4.89
CA SER A 32 -7.63 -4.37 5.91
C SER A 32 -6.87 -5.62 5.45
N VAL A 33 -6.37 -6.36 6.43
CA VAL A 33 -5.87 -7.72 6.27
C VAL A 33 -6.60 -8.57 7.30
N ASP A 34 -7.43 -9.48 6.83
CA ASP A 34 -8.23 -10.37 7.65
C ASP A 34 -7.54 -11.73 7.74
N VAL A 35 -7.13 -12.11 8.96
CA VAL A 35 -6.56 -13.44 9.24
C VAL A 35 -7.71 -14.39 9.58
N LYS A 36 -8.20 -15.15 8.60
CA LYS A 36 -9.35 -16.06 8.78
C LYS A 36 -8.97 -17.32 9.54
N ASN A 37 -7.78 -17.83 9.29
CA ASN A 37 -7.22 -18.98 9.98
C ASN A 37 -5.71 -18.81 10.13
N TYR A 38 -5.18 -19.37 11.22
CA TYR A 38 -3.77 -19.28 11.56
C TYR A 38 -3.38 -20.51 12.39
N THR A 39 -2.36 -21.23 11.96
CA THR A 39 -1.80 -22.38 12.69
C THR A 39 -0.29 -22.36 12.59
N CYS A 40 0.41 -22.53 13.71
CA CYS A 40 1.86 -22.59 13.73
C CYS A 40 2.39 -23.87 14.34
N SER A 41 3.48 -24.33 13.74
CA SER A 41 4.40 -25.31 14.30
C SER A 41 5.59 -24.60 14.96
N GLU A 42 6.63 -25.35 15.33
CA GLU A 42 7.85 -24.77 15.88
C GLU A 42 8.62 -23.92 14.85
N THR A 43 8.50 -24.24 13.55
CA THR A 43 9.33 -23.63 12.49
C THR A 43 8.53 -22.84 11.46
N VAL A 44 7.30 -23.25 11.17
CA VAL A 44 6.48 -22.65 10.10
C VAL A 44 5.07 -22.32 10.58
N CYS A 45 4.47 -21.34 9.94
CA CYS A 45 3.12 -20.86 10.19
C CYS A 45 2.31 -20.82 8.91
N ASP A 46 1.14 -21.46 8.96
CA ASP A 46 0.17 -21.51 7.87
C ASP A 46 -0.93 -20.48 8.15
N TYR A 47 -1.12 -19.57 7.21
CA TYR A 47 -2.10 -18.50 7.27
C TYR A 47 -3.14 -18.66 6.16
N LEU A 48 -4.38 -18.33 6.50
CA LEU A 48 -5.45 -18.04 5.53
C LEU A 48 -5.76 -16.55 5.63
N LEU A 49 -5.21 -15.77 4.70
CA LEU A 49 -5.33 -14.31 4.68
C LEU A 49 -6.33 -13.85 3.62
N GLN A 50 -7.07 -12.80 3.93
CA GLN A 50 -7.81 -12.03 2.93
C GLN A 50 -7.38 -10.57 3.03
N VAL A 51 -6.81 -10.03 1.96
CA VAL A 51 -6.34 -8.64 1.90
C VAL A 51 -7.34 -7.80 1.12
N ASN A 52 -7.80 -6.70 1.71
CA ASN A 52 -8.81 -5.82 1.15
C ASN A 52 -8.27 -4.40 0.99
N GLY A 53 -8.63 -3.74 -0.11
CA GLY A 53 -8.31 -2.33 -0.36
C GLY A 53 -8.77 -1.85 -1.73
N GLU A 54 -8.42 -0.60 -2.07
CA GLU A 54 -8.74 0.02 -3.35
C GLU A 54 -7.57 -0.17 -4.35
N PHE A 55 -7.33 -1.41 -4.75
CA PHE A 55 -6.35 -1.81 -5.76
C PHE A 55 -6.64 -3.24 -6.25
N ASP A 56 -5.98 -3.68 -7.34
CA ASP A 56 -6.28 -4.98 -7.96
C ASP A 56 -5.45 -6.14 -7.39
N SER A 57 -4.20 -5.87 -6.98
CA SER A 57 -3.26 -6.92 -6.63
C SER A 57 -2.28 -6.52 -5.52
N TRP A 58 -1.91 -7.49 -4.71
CA TRP A 58 -0.90 -7.35 -3.65
C TRP A 58 0.11 -8.49 -3.69
N SER A 59 1.22 -8.33 -2.98
CA SER A 59 2.27 -9.33 -2.80
C SER A 59 2.92 -9.18 -1.43
N LEU A 60 3.66 -10.21 -1.02
CA LEU A 60 4.59 -10.15 0.09
C LEU A 60 6.04 -10.13 -0.42
N THR A 61 6.93 -9.49 0.33
CA THR A 61 8.39 -9.51 0.10
C THR A 61 9.13 -9.62 1.42
N SER A 62 10.27 -10.32 1.45
CA SER A 62 11.16 -10.37 2.62
C SER A 62 12.08 -9.15 2.73
N GLU A 63 12.21 -8.37 1.66
CA GLU A 63 13.12 -7.24 1.58
C GLU A 63 12.35 -5.92 1.63
N PRO A 64 12.56 -5.06 2.64
CA PRO A 64 11.90 -3.77 2.71
C PRO A 64 12.38 -2.86 1.58
N GLY A 65 11.45 -2.23 0.87
CA GLY A 65 11.67 -1.34 -0.26
C GLY A 65 11.62 -2.03 -1.61
N GLU A 66 11.74 -3.37 -1.63
CA GLU A 66 11.81 -4.18 -2.86
C GLU A 66 10.42 -4.69 -3.27
N CYS A 67 9.55 -3.76 -3.66
CA CYS A 67 8.28 -4.10 -4.30
C CYS A 67 8.39 -4.16 -5.84
N ILE A 68 9.58 -3.98 -6.41
CA ILE A 68 9.78 -3.78 -7.86
C ILE A 68 9.49 -5.06 -8.67
N SER A 69 9.75 -6.24 -8.10
CA SER A 69 9.59 -7.54 -8.79
C SER A 69 8.93 -8.59 -7.88
N PRO A 70 7.61 -8.47 -7.61
CA PRO A 70 6.92 -9.41 -6.73
C PRO A 70 6.77 -10.79 -7.38
N SER A 71 7.11 -11.83 -6.64
CA SER A 71 7.04 -13.23 -7.07
C SER A 71 5.76 -13.95 -6.63
N PHE A 72 4.98 -13.37 -5.71
CA PHE A 72 3.77 -13.95 -5.12
C PHE A 72 2.59 -12.97 -5.19
N ILE A 73 2.09 -12.74 -6.39
CA ILE A 73 1.02 -11.77 -6.67
C ILE A 73 -0.35 -12.41 -6.43
N ASN A 74 -1.15 -11.77 -5.60
CA ASN A 74 -2.50 -12.20 -5.25
C ASN A 74 -3.53 -11.13 -5.56
N THR A 75 -4.75 -11.57 -5.86
CA THR A 75 -5.90 -10.69 -6.07
C THR A 75 -6.47 -10.21 -4.73
N VAL A 76 -6.96 -8.97 -4.70
CA VAL A 76 -7.66 -8.41 -3.55
C VAL A 76 -8.98 -9.12 -3.29
N GLY A 77 -9.34 -9.28 -2.02
CA GLY A 77 -10.61 -9.85 -1.58
C GLY A 77 -10.71 -11.38 -1.73
N VAL A 78 -9.63 -12.06 -2.11
CA VAL A 78 -9.58 -13.53 -2.22
C VAL A 78 -8.82 -14.10 -1.02
N ASP A 79 -9.24 -15.29 -0.60
CA ASP A 79 -8.56 -16.06 0.45
C ASP A 79 -7.27 -16.67 -0.11
N VAL A 80 -6.15 -16.37 0.55
CA VAL A 80 -4.81 -16.80 0.16
C VAL A 80 -4.21 -17.63 1.28
N GLU A 81 -3.83 -18.86 0.94
CA GLU A 81 -3.05 -19.73 1.82
C GLU A 81 -1.56 -19.40 1.70
N LEU A 82 -0.92 -19.19 2.83
CA LEU A 82 0.47 -18.75 2.93
C LEU A 82 1.19 -19.55 4.01
N GLN A 83 2.29 -20.20 3.63
CA GLN A 83 3.20 -20.82 4.57
C GLN A 83 4.43 -19.92 4.71
N VAL A 84 4.71 -19.50 5.94
CA VAL A 84 5.83 -18.60 6.24
C VAL A 84 6.68 -19.18 7.36
N ASP A 85 8.00 -19.01 7.26
CA ASP A 85 8.87 -19.35 8.37
C ASP A 85 8.54 -18.47 9.58
N ARG A 86 8.55 -19.06 10.77
CA ARG A 86 8.21 -18.36 12.02
C ARG A 86 9.16 -17.19 12.33
N SER A 87 10.38 -17.23 11.81
CA SER A 87 11.38 -16.16 11.94
C SER A 87 11.37 -15.18 10.77
N ALA A 88 10.52 -15.39 9.75
CA ALA A 88 10.43 -14.50 8.60
C ALA A 88 9.60 -13.27 8.93
N LEU A 89 10.02 -12.14 8.36
CA LEU A 89 9.31 -10.89 8.42
C LEU A 89 9.02 -10.44 6.99
N LEU A 90 7.74 -10.37 6.63
CA LEU A 90 7.28 -10.13 5.27
C LEU A 90 6.53 -8.80 5.18
N TYR A 91 6.92 -7.96 4.23
CA TYR A 91 6.32 -6.67 3.98
C TYR A 91 5.26 -6.78 2.90
N PHE A 92 4.16 -6.05 3.08
CA PHE A 92 3.10 -5.99 2.09
C PHE A 92 3.43 -4.98 0.99
N CYS A 93 3.21 -5.38 -0.25
CA CYS A 93 3.27 -4.54 -1.43
C CYS A 93 1.89 -4.53 -2.10
N ALA A 94 1.43 -3.38 -2.55
CA ALA A 94 0.20 -3.24 -3.34
C ALA A 94 0.51 -2.62 -4.69
N LYS A 95 -0.20 -3.07 -5.73
CA LYS A 95 -0.04 -2.56 -7.10
C LYS A 95 -0.99 -1.39 -7.33
N GLY A 96 -0.45 -0.24 -7.72
CA GLY A 96 -1.23 0.94 -8.07
C GLY A 96 -1.81 0.87 -9.48
N ASP A 97 -2.79 1.73 -9.76
CA ASP A 97 -3.42 1.87 -11.08
C ASP A 97 -2.42 2.31 -12.17
N ASP A 98 -1.32 2.94 -11.77
CA ASP A 98 -0.22 3.33 -12.65
C ASP A 98 0.70 2.15 -13.02
N GLY A 99 0.42 0.96 -12.48
CA GLY A 99 1.20 -0.26 -12.66
C GLY A 99 2.42 -0.36 -11.73
N GLY A 100 2.66 0.67 -10.91
CA GLY A 100 3.73 0.69 -9.91
C GLY A 100 3.39 -0.19 -8.71
N TRP A 101 4.42 -0.60 -7.97
CA TRP A 101 4.27 -1.39 -6.75
C TRP A 101 4.78 -0.62 -5.55
N TYR A 102 3.97 -0.59 -4.50
CA TYR A 102 4.17 0.28 -3.34
C TYR A 102 4.16 -0.52 -2.05
N GLN A 103 5.23 -0.40 -1.27
CA GLN A 103 5.29 -0.97 0.06
C GLN A 103 4.28 -0.28 0.98
N GLN A 104 3.67 -1.07 1.86
CA GLN A 104 2.82 -0.61 2.94
C GLN A 104 3.59 -0.54 4.28
N ASP A 105 3.09 0.28 5.21
CA ASP A 105 3.74 0.57 6.49
C ASP A 105 3.55 -0.54 7.57
N PHE A 106 3.14 -1.74 7.16
CA PHE A 106 2.92 -2.88 8.05
C PHE A 106 3.47 -4.17 7.42
N TYR A 107 3.67 -5.18 8.27
CA TYR A 107 4.31 -6.43 7.89
C TYR A 107 3.64 -7.61 8.62
N LEU A 108 3.81 -8.78 8.02
CA LEU A 108 3.49 -10.07 8.62
C LEU A 108 4.75 -10.56 9.33
N ASP A 109 4.71 -10.63 10.65
CA ASP A 109 5.68 -11.37 11.44
C ASP A 109 5.19 -12.81 11.57
N GLY A 110 6.09 -13.79 11.70
CA GLY A 110 5.78 -15.21 11.75
C GLY A 110 4.87 -15.67 12.89
N GLY A 111 4.11 -14.79 13.53
CA GLY A 111 2.94 -15.14 14.32
C GLY A 111 1.84 -14.08 14.44
N ASP A 112 1.94 -12.93 13.75
CA ASP A 112 0.93 -11.87 13.83
C ASP A 112 1.04 -10.88 12.65
N VAL A 113 -0.06 -10.20 12.33
CA VAL A 113 -0.05 -9.03 11.42
C VAL A 113 0.22 -7.80 12.28
N ILE A 114 1.46 -7.30 12.24
CA ILE A 114 1.88 -6.20 13.12
C ILE A 114 1.69 -4.87 12.39
N SER A 115 0.80 -4.05 12.95
CA SER A 115 0.47 -2.70 12.45
C SER A 115 1.43 -1.62 12.94
N ARG A 116 1.73 -0.70 12.00
CA ARG A 116 2.20 0.69 12.07
C ARG A 116 3.40 0.97 12.99
N LYS A 117 4.58 1.07 12.38
CA LYS A 117 5.77 1.71 12.94
C LYS A 117 5.38 3.11 13.44
N GLU A 118 5.17 3.27 14.76
CA GLU A 118 5.07 4.61 15.35
C GLU A 118 6.37 5.34 15.02
N ARG A 119 6.22 6.50 14.39
CA ARG A 119 7.32 7.34 13.92
C ARG A 119 7.65 8.38 14.97
#